data_AF-A0A927T1S3-F1
#
_entry.id   AF-A0A927T1S3-F1
#
_cell.length_a   1.000
_cell.length_b   1.000
_cell.length_c   1.000
_cell.angle_alpha   90.00
_cell.angle_beta   90.00
_cell.angle_gamma   90.00
#
_symmetry.space_group_name_H-M   'P 1'
#
loop_
_entity.id
_entity.type
_entity.pdbx_description
1 polymer ?
#
loop_
_entity_poly.entity_id
_entity_poly.type
_entity_poly.pdbx_seq_one_letter_code
_entity_poly.pdbx_strand_id
1 'polypeptide(L)'
;MSVVNSVETVWLIEDNELKKANKLVSKLNYKGMELAVLKTELDNYNQDVLIKDQNNEYWKMNIIRISFDNFAKAINDNTDISNTRYCNEVMRYFSQKSIEGYFAKKIANTEYFNMCELKYISKYHPELYEQATKCRDLIRERNRQYSAKREEELRQQIQKKVEEVNDKFESSLTNIKTKIRIGGRVEAQDLEFYKDNDYYKGRTIQNCFLYLAKQYGIQIPIATQGFINNRLVSYDFTTGSYSYKITNNKKPSTKIHEYLEMIQVKVKEEFDNSVKEMKRKIESLKGER
;
A
#
# COMPACT_ATOMS: atom_id res chain seq x y z
N MET A 1 9.34 -9.05 45.17
CA MET A 1 8.02 -8.39 45.38
C MET A 1 7.24 -8.59 44.10
N SER A 2 6.05 -9.20 44.13
CA SER A 2 5.37 -9.67 42.92
C SER A 2 4.62 -8.57 42.17
N VAL A 3 4.42 -8.79 40.86
CA VAL A 3 3.46 -8.01 40.06
C VAL A 3 2.07 -8.18 40.65
N VAL A 4 1.38 -7.08 40.92
CA VAL A 4 0.02 -7.05 41.45
C VAL A 4 -0.95 -6.66 40.35
N ASN A 5 -2.05 -7.41 40.21
CA ASN A 5 -3.13 -7.06 39.30
C ASN A 5 -4.31 -6.50 40.09
N SER A 6 -4.85 -5.37 39.67
CA SER A 6 -6.08 -4.81 40.24
C SER A 6 -6.93 -4.10 39.18
N VAL A 7 -8.24 -4.03 39.43
CA VAL A 7 -9.15 -3.27 38.57
C VAL A 7 -9.06 -1.81 38.98
N GLU A 8 -8.70 -0.95 38.03
CA GLU A 8 -8.48 0.47 38.25
C GLU A 8 -9.30 1.30 37.28
N THR A 9 -9.66 2.51 37.68
CA THR A 9 -10.25 3.50 36.79
C THR A 9 -9.17 4.12 35.90
N VAL A 10 -9.29 3.93 34.59
CA VAL A 10 -8.31 4.38 33.59
C VAL A 10 -8.96 5.29 32.56
N TRP A 11 -8.33 6.42 32.28
CA TRP A 11 -8.58 7.26 31.11
C TRP A 11 -7.72 6.78 29.93
N LEU A 12 -8.36 6.43 28.83
CA LEU A 12 -7.70 5.90 27.64
C LEU A 12 -8.45 6.26 26.35
N ILE A 13 -7.79 6.06 25.21
CA ILE A 13 -8.39 6.20 23.89
C ILE A 13 -8.68 4.80 23.35
N GLU A 14 -9.94 4.49 23.08
CA GLU A 14 -10.39 3.26 22.43
C GLU A 14 -11.37 3.63 21.32
N ASP A 15 -11.25 3.00 20.14
CA ASP A 15 -12.10 3.30 18.97
C ASP A 15 -12.08 4.77 18.54
N ASN A 16 -10.93 5.44 18.69
CA ASN A 16 -10.76 6.88 18.47
C ASN A 16 -11.62 7.77 19.38
N GLU A 17 -12.08 7.26 20.51
CA GLU A 17 -12.85 8.01 21.51
C GLU A 17 -12.14 8.00 22.86
N LEU A 18 -12.24 9.11 23.58
CA LEU A 18 -11.78 9.20 24.96
C LEU A 18 -12.77 8.50 25.88
N LYS A 19 -12.31 7.48 26.60
CA LYS A 19 -13.12 6.71 27.55
C LYS A 19 -12.51 6.76 28.95
N LYS A 20 -13.39 6.80 29.95
CA LYS A 20 -13.07 6.53 31.35
C LYS A 20 -13.66 5.17 31.68
N ALA A 21 -12.83 4.17 31.94
CA ALA A 21 -13.28 2.80 32.11
C ALA A 21 -12.50 2.05 33.19
N ASN A 22 -13.14 1.06 33.80
CA ASN A 22 -12.47 0.13 34.69
C ASN A 22 -11.67 -0.87 33.86
N LYS A 23 -10.36 -0.94 34.08
CA LYS A 23 -9.44 -1.83 33.36
C LYS A 23 -8.59 -2.61 34.35
N LEU A 24 -8.17 -3.80 33.94
CA LEU A 24 -7.24 -4.60 34.73
C LEU A 24 -5.82 -4.06 34.50
N VAL A 25 -5.20 -3.59 35.58
CA VAL A 25 -3.89 -2.93 35.58
C VAL A 25 -2.88 -3.81 36.32
N SER A 26 -1.73 -4.02 35.68
CA SER A 26 -0.57 -4.68 36.27
C SER A 26 0.34 -3.64 36.89
N LYS A 27 0.71 -3.83 38.15
CA LYS A 27 1.50 -2.88 38.94
C LYS A 27 2.70 -3.55 39.56
N LEU A 28 3.78 -2.79 39.68
CA LEU A 28 4.94 -3.17 40.49
C LEU A 28 5.53 -1.93 41.15
N ASN A 29 6.30 -2.13 42.21
CA ASN A 29 7.07 -1.06 42.83
C ASN A 29 8.57 -1.30 42.57
N TYR A 30 9.24 -0.32 41.97
CA TYR A 30 10.68 -0.33 41.79
C TYR A 30 11.27 0.89 42.47
N LYS A 31 12.06 0.66 43.54
CA LYS A 31 12.74 1.71 44.32
C LYS A 31 11.81 2.84 44.78
N GLY A 32 10.60 2.50 45.22
CA GLY A 32 9.61 3.44 45.75
C GLY A 32 8.70 4.06 44.70
N MET A 33 8.96 3.86 43.41
CA MET A 33 8.05 4.30 42.33
C MET A 33 7.11 3.16 41.92
N GLU A 34 5.82 3.46 41.90
CA GLU A 34 4.81 2.58 41.31
C GLU A 34 4.87 2.71 39.78
N LEU A 35 5.00 1.57 39.09
CA LEU A 35 4.84 1.47 37.65
C LEU A 35 3.57 0.67 37.37
N ALA A 36 2.71 1.22 36.52
CA ALA A 36 1.42 0.64 36.17
C ALA A 36 1.26 0.59 34.65
N VAL A 37 0.78 -0.56 34.14
CA VAL A 37 0.49 -0.79 32.71
C VAL A 37 -0.82 -1.54 32.58
N LEU A 38 -1.48 -1.46 31.42
CA LEU A 38 -2.66 -2.30 31.16
C LEU A 38 -2.25 -3.77 31.08
N LYS A 39 -2.98 -4.66 31.77
CA LYS A 39 -2.65 -6.09 31.77
C LYS A 39 -2.71 -6.70 30.36
N THR A 40 -3.63 -6.21 29.53
CA THR A 40 -3.79 -6.62 28.13
C THR A 40 -2.60 -6.27 27.24
N GLU A 41 -1.66 -5.46 27.73
CA GLU A 41 -0.47 -5.01 26.97
C GLU A 41 0.82 -5.68 27.44
N LEU A 42 0.77 -6.57 28.45
CA LEU A 42 1.98 -7.18 29.00
C LEU A 42 2.79 -7.97 27.96
N ASP A 43 2.13 -8.57 26.98
CA ASP A 43 2.80 -9.35 25.91
C ASP A 43 3.39 -8.46 24.80
N ASN A 44 3.14 -7.14 24.84
CA ASN A 44 3.73 -6.22 23.90
C ASN A 44 5.24 -6.06 24.14
N TYR A 45 5.99 -5.69 23.10
CA TYR A 45 7.43 -5.44 23.26
C TYR A 45 7.73 -4.25 24.20
N ASN A 46 6.86 -3.23 24.18
CA ASN A 46 6.88 -2.13 25.14
C ASN A 46 5.44 -1.77 25.51
N GLN A 47 5.25 -1.37 26.77
CA GLN A 47 3.98 -0.93 27.34
C GLN A 47 3.99 0.57 27.59
N ASP A 48 2.84 1.22 27.38
CA ASP A 48 2.65 2.61 27.78
C ASP A 48 2.45 2.67 29.30
N VAL A 49 3.28 3.46 29.98
CA VAL A 49 3.13 3.66 31.43
C VAL A 49 1.89 4.50 31.71
N LEU A 50 1.05 4.00 32.62
CA LEU A 50 -0.10 4.70 33.13
C LEU A 50 0.34 5.69 34.20
N ILE A 51 -0.06 6.95 34.03
CA ILE A 51 0.23 8.01 34.99
C ILE A 51 -0.91 8.09 36.01
N LYS A 52 -0.59 7.95 37.29
CA LYS A 52 -1.56 8.07 38.37
C LYS A 52 -1.72 9.53 38.77
N ASP A 53 -2.95 10.00 38.92
CA ASP A 53 -3.26 11.36 39.36
C ASP A 53 -3.56 11.44 40.87
N GLN A 54 -3.80 12.67 41.34
CA GLN A 54 -4.13 12.96 42.75
C GLN A 54 -5.46 12.35 43.23
N ASN A 55 -6.33 11.91 42.32
CA ASN A 55 -7.59 11.24 42.63
C ASN A 55 -7.47 9.71 42.56
N ASN A 56 -6.26 9.17 42.46
CA ASN A 56 -5.97 7.76 42.23
C ASN A 56 -6.53 7.19 40.91
N GLU A 57 -6.82 8.03 39.92
CA GLU A 57 -7.17 7.59 38.57
C GLU A 57 -5.90 7.44 37.72
N TYR A 58 -5.90 6.47 36.80
CA TYR A 58 -4.77 6.23 35.90
C TYR A 58 -5.03 6.81 34.52
N TRP A 59 -3.98 7.29 33.86
CA TRP A 59 -4.07 7.98 32.57
C TRP A 59 -3.12 7.37 31.56
N LYS A 60 -3.66 6.81 30.48
CA LYS A 60 -2.88 6.30 29.35
C LYS A 60 -2.60 7.43 28.36
N MET A 61 -1.62 8.26 28.69
CA MET A 61 -1.25 9.44 27.89
C MET A 61 -0.20 9.14 26.80
N ASN A 62 0.39 7.94 26.78
CA ASN A 62 1.45 7.55 25.83
C ASN A 62 2.69 8.49 25.89
N ILE A 63 3.06 8.90 27.11
CA ILE A 63 4.22 9.78 27.37
C ILE A 63 5.51 8.95 27.39
N ILE A 64 5.47 7.78 28.03
CA ILE A 64 6.64 6.92 28.25
C ILE A 64 6.27 5.47 27.95
N ARG A 65 7.17 4.79 27.25
CA ARG A 65 7.11 3.36 26.95
C ARG A 65 8.23 2.62 27.67
N ILE A 66 7.89 1.49 28.29
CA ILE A 66 8.83 0.65 29.03
C ILE A 66 8.68 -0.81 28.65
N SER A 67 9.72 -1.62 28.89
CA SER A 67 9.60 -3.07 29.03
C SER A 67 9.23 -3.38 30.48
N PHE A 68 7.97 -3.70 30.74
CA PHE A 68 7.49 -4.00 32.10
C PHE A 68 8.15 -5.27 32.66
N ASP A 69 8.47 -6.24 31.80
CA ASP A 69 9.17 -7.47 32.16
C ASP A 69 10.59 -7.21 32.67
N ASN A 70 11.32 -6.25 32.10
CA ASN A 70 12.65 -5.88 32.61
C ASN A 70 12.59 -5.39 34.06
N PHE A 71 11.53 -4.65 34.42
CA PHE A 71 11.30 -4.22 35.80
C PHE A 71 10.92 -5.40 36.70
N ALA A 72 10.04 -6.29 36.24
CA ALA A 72 9.68 -7.49 36.98
C ALA A 72 10.90 -8.39 37.27
N LYS A 73 11.77 -8.57 36.27
CA LYS A 73 13.04 -9.31 36.40
C LYS A 73 14.01 -8.63 37.37
N ALA A 74 14.24 -7.33 37.23
CA ALA A 74 15.15 -6.59 38.12
C ALA A 74 14.71 -6.60 39.60
N ILE A 75 13.41 -6.75 39.88
CA ILE A 75 12.88 -6.89 41.24
C ILE A 75 13.12 -8.29 41.81
N ASN A 76 13.07 -9.32 40.96
CA ASN A 76 13.22 -10.71 41.37
C ASN A 76 14.69 -11.14 41.44
N ASP A 77 15.54 -10.57 40.59
CA ASP A 77 16.98 -10.80 40.56
C ASP A 77 17.73 -9.48 40.33
N ASN A 78 18.28 -8.92 41.42
CA ASN A 78 19.03 -7.68 41.39
C ASN A 78 20.48 -7.85 40.92
N THR A 79 20.92 -9.09 40.65
CA THR A 79 22.25 -9.38 40.12
C THR A 79 22.31 -9.29 38.60
N ASP A 80 21.16 -9.23 37.92
CA ASP A 80 21.07 -8.90 36.50
C ASP A 80 21.38 -7.40 36.27
N ILE A 81 22.64 -7.15 35.95
CA ILE A 81 23.18 -5.81 35.69
C ILE A 81 22.47 -5.14 34.50
N SER A 82 22.04 -5.91 33.49
CA SER A 82 21.44 -5.36 32.27
C SER A 82 20.05 -4.80 32.56
N ASN A 83 19.18 -5.62 33.17
CA ASN A 83 17.83 -5.21 33.54
C ASN A 83 17.85 -4.09 34.60
N THR A 84 18.73 -4.19 35.60
CA THR A 84 18.89 -3.15 36.62
C THR A 84 19.33 -1.82 36.04
N ARG A 85 20.29 -1.83 35.09
CA ARG A 85 20.74 -0.61 34.39
C ARG A 85 19.60 0.04 33.60
N TYR A 86 18.88 -0.75 32.80
CA TYR A 86 17.72 -0.27 32.05
C TYR A 86 16.69 0.40 32.97
N CYS A 87 16.30 -0.27 34.05
CA CYS A 87 15.33 0.26 35.01
C CYS A 87 15.80 1.58 35.63
N ASN A 88 17.08 1.68 36.01
CA ASN A 88 17.64 2.91 36.58
C ASN A 88 17.67 4.07 35.58
N GLU A 89 17.95 3.81 34.30
CA GLU A 89 17.92 4.84 33.25
C GLU A 89 16.51 5.39 33.03
N VAL A 90 15.51 4.50 32.98
CA VAL A 90 14.09 4.87 32.88
C VAL A 90 13.67 5.68 34.11
N MET A 91 14.02 5.24 35.32
CA MET A 91 13.74 5.97 36.57
C MET A 91 14.36 7.37 36.58
N ARG A 92 15.60 7.50 36.11
CA ARG A 92 16.27 8.81 35.98
C ARG A 92 15.49 9.72 35.03
N TYR A 93 15.02 9.19 33.89
CA TYR A 93 14.19 9.95 32.96
C TYR A 93 12.88 10.44 33.60
N PHE A 94 12.19 9.59 34.37
CA PHE A 94 11.00 9.96 35.12
C PHE A 94 11.27 11.09 36.14
N SER A 95 12.37 10.99 36.90
CA SER A 95 12.70 12.00 37.93
C SER A 95 13.04 13.38 37.37
N GLN A 96 13.51 13.45 36.12
CA GLN A 96 13.95 14.69 35.48
C GLN A 96 12.82 15.44 34.76
N LYS A 97 11.66 14.81 34.59
CA LYS A 97 10.56 15.38 33.81
C LYS A 97 9.30 15.53 34.64
N SER A 98 8.90 16.78 34.88
CA SER A 98 7.53 17.06 35.29
C SER A 98 6.57 16.84 34.12
N ILE A 99 5.35 16.40 34.43
CA ILE A 99 4.27 16.24 33.44
C ILE A 99 3.97 17.59 32.79
N GLU A 100 3.95 18.67 33.57
CA GLU A 100 3.78 20.03 33.07
C GLU A 100 4.91 20.44 32.10
N GLY A 101 6.17 20.16 32.45
CA GLY A 101 7.31 20.44 31.60
C GLY A 101 7.31 19.62 30.29
N TYR A 102 6.78 18.40 30.33
CA TYR A 102 6.54 17.61 29.12
C TYR A 102 5.53 18.32 28.20
N PHE A 103 4.40 18.79 28.72
CA PHE A 103 3.40 19.51 27.92
C PHE A 103 3.91 20.85 27.40
N ALA A 104 4.63 21.62 28.22
CA ALA A 104 5.23 22.88 27.81
C ALA A 104 6.22 22.69 26.65
N LYS A 105 7.09 21.68 26.73
CA LYS A 105 8.01 21.33 25.63
C LYS A 105 7.25 20.94 24.36
N LYS A 106 6.18 20.16 24.50
CA LYS A 106 5.36 19.68 23.40
C LYS A 106 4.62 20.84 22.70
N ILE A 107 4.14 21.82 23.46
CA ILE A 107 3.60 23.09 22.94
C ILE A 107 4.69 23.86 22.18
N ALA A 108 5.86 24.07 22.79
CA ALA A 108 6.96 24.82 22.18
C ALA A 108 7.42 24.22 20.83
N ASN A 109 7.37 22.90 20.72
CA ASN A 109 7.70 22.17 19.50
C ASN A 109 6.53 22.02 18.50
N THR A 110 5.33 22.53 18.83
CA THR A 110 4.10 22.34 18.04
C THR A 110 3.83 20.86 17.74
N GLU A 111 3.92 20.01 18.75
CA GLU A 111 3.69 18.57 18.64
C GLU A 111 2.21 18.21 18.85
N TYR A 112 1.80 17.02 18.38
CA TYR A 112 0.41 16.57 18.45
C TYR A 112 -0.01 16.14 19.85
N PHE A 113 -1.06 16.73 20.40
CA PHE A 113 -1.70 16.28 21.64
C PHE A 113 -2.83 15.27 21.38
N ASN A 114 -2.81 14.15 22.08
CA ASN A 114 -3.88 13.16 22.06
C ASN A 114 -5.03 13.57 23.01
N MET A 115 -6.17 12.87 22.91
CA MET A 115 -7.37 13.23 23.69
C MET A 115 -7.20 13.01 25.20
N CYS A 116 -6.44 12.01 25.63
CA CYS A 116 -6.14 11.80 27.04
C CYS A 116 -5.30 12.94 27.60
N GLU A 117 -4.25 13.36 26.88
CA GLU A 117 -3.40 14.49 27.27
C GLU A 117 -4.23 15.78 27.37
N LEU A 118 -5.06 16.08 26.37
CA LEU A 118 -5.93 17.27 26.42
C LEU A 118 -6.90 17.22 27.60
N LYS A 119 -7.50 16.05 27.89
CA LYS A 119 -8.39 15.90 29.03
C LYS A 119 -7.64 16.09 30.35
N TYR A 120 -6.44 15.51 30.48
CA TYR A 120 -5.60 15.68 31.65
C TYR A 120 -5.23 17.16 31.86
N ILE A 121 -4.77 17.83 30.80
CA ILE A 121 -4.44 19.27 30.80
C ILE A 121 -5.67 20.08 31.21
N SER A 122 -6.85 19.82 30.66
CA SER A 122 -8.07 20.55 31.02
C SER A 122 -8.43 20.46 32.52
N LYS A 123 -8.04 19.35 33.17
CA LYS A 123 -8.37 19.07 34.58
C LYS A 123 -7.31 19.61 35.54
N TYR A 124 -6.03 19.58 35.16
CA TYR A 124 -4.92 19.81 36.08
C TYR A 124 -3.99 20.97 35.68
N HIS A 125 -3.99 21.37 34.40
CA HIS A 125 -3.16 22.44 33.84
C HIS A 125 -3.96 23.30 32.85
N PRO A 126 -5.11 23.87 33.28
CA PRO A 126 -6.04 24.56 32.38
C PRO A 126 -5.40 25.73 31.62
N GLU A 127 -4.36 26.35 32.17
CA GLU A 127 -3.56 27.40 31.55
C GLU A 127 -2.86 26.97 30.25
N LEU A 128 -2.56 25.68 30.09
CA LEU A 128 -1.92 25.12 28.89
C LEU A 128 -2.94 24.65 27.84
N TYR A 129 -4.22 24.55 28.19
CA TYR A 129 -5.23 23.85 27.40
C TYR A 129 -5.47 24.48 26.02
N GLU A 130 -5.57 25.82 25.96
CA GLU A 130 -5.80 26.52 24.70
C GLU A 130 -4.64 26.31 23.72
N GLN A 131 -3.40 26.43 24.21
CA GLN A 131 -2.19 26.25 23.40
C GLN A 131 -2.06 24.79 22.92
N ALA A 132 -2.28 23.82 23.80
CA ALA A 132 -2.26 22.40 23.45
C ALA A 132 -3.31 22.04 22.40
N THR A 133 -4.52 22.63 22.49
CA THR A 133 -5.59 22.46 21.50
C THR A 133 -5.19 23.04 20.14
N LYS A 134 -4.61 24.25 20.13
CA LYS A 134 -4.08 24.86 18.89
C LYS A 134 -3.00 23.98 18.24
N CYS A 135 -2.05 23.44 19.00
CA CYS A 135 -1.04 22.51 18.47
C CYS A 135 -1.68 21.27 17.83
N ARG A 136 -2.67 20.66 18.49
CA ARG A 136 -3.39 19.50 17.96
C ARG A 136 -4.07 19.82 16.63
N ASP A 137 -4.79 20.92 16.54
CA ASP A 137 -5.55 21.28 15.35
C ASP A 137 -4.63 21.65 14.18
N LEU A 138 -3.52 22.36 14.44
CA LEU A 138 -2.50 22.65 13.44
C LEU A 138 -1.90 21.38 12.83
N ILE A 139 -1.54 20.39 13.66
CA ILE A 139 -1.01 19.11 13.15
C ILE A 139 -2.06 18.32 12.39
N ARG A 140 -3.33 18.32 12.84
CA ARG A 140 -4.41 17.65 12.10
C ARG A 140 -4.62 18.27 10.72
N GLU A 141 -4.61 19.59 10.63
CA GLU A 141 -4.76 20.29 9.35
C GLU A 141 -3.57 20.03 8.43
N ARG A 142 -2.34 20.10 8.96
CA ARG A 142 -1.12 19.77 8.20
C ARG A 142 -1.15 18.34 7.68
N ASN A 143 -1.60 17.37 8.49
CA ASN A 143 -1.73 15.98 8.07
C ASN A 143 -2.80 15.80 6.98
N ARG A 144 -3.94 16.51 7.07
CA ARG A 144 -4.96 16.50 6.00
C ARG A 144 -4.41 16.99 4.67
N GLN A 145 -3.68 18.11 4.69
CA GLN A 145 -3.05 18.67 3.49
C GLN A 145 -2.01 17.73 2.89
N TYR A 146 -1.16 17.11 3.73
CA TYR A 146 -0.20 16.11 3.26
C TYR A 146 -0.88 14.87 2.67
N SER A 147 -1.93 14.35 3.31
CA SER A 147 -2.69 13.20 2.81
C SER A 147 -3.32 13.51 1.45
N ALA A 148 -3.98 14.67 1.31
CA ALA A 148 -4.60 15.08 0.05
C ALA A 148 -3.56 15.24 -1.07
N LYS A 149 -2.42 15.89 -0.78
CA LYS A 149 -1.34 16.05 -1.75
C LYS A 149 -0.76 14.70 -2.19
N ARG A 150 -0.55 13.78 -1.24
CA ARG A 150 -0.01 12.44 -1.52
C ARG A 150 -0.97 11.58 -2.34
N GLU A 151 -2.26 11.70 -2.08
CA GLU A 151 -3.30 11.00 -2.84
C GLU A 151 -3.33 11.47 -4.30
N GLU A 152 -3.26 12.79 -4.53
CA GLU A 152 -3.20 13.35 -5.88
C GLU A 152 -1.90 12.97 -6.60
N GLU A 153 -0.75 13.04 -5.92
CA GLU A 153 0.53 12.58 -6.49
C GLU A 153 0.50 11.10 -6.87
N LEU A 154 -0.10 10.25 -6.03
CA LEU A 154 -0.26 8.82 -6.32
C LEU A 154 -1.19 8.60 -7.51
N ARG A 155 -2.30 9.34 -7.59
CA ARG A 155 -3.25 9.27 -8.70
C ARG A 155 -2.60 9.65 -10.02
N GLN A 156 -1.82 10.73 -10.05
CA GLN A 156 -1.09 11.17 -11.24
C GLN A 156 -0.02 10.16 -11.66
N GLN A 157 0.72 9.58 -10.71
CA GLN A 157 1.69 8.52 -11.01
C GLN A 157 1.03 7.26 -11.58
N ILE A 158 -0.12 6.86 -11.02
CA ILE A 158 -0.91 5.74 -11.53
C ILE A 158 -1.38 6.03 -12.96
N GLN A 159 -1.98 7.21 -13.19
CA GLN A 159 -2.49 7.60 -14.50
C GLN A 159 -1.38 7.61 -15.55
N LYS A 160 -0.27 8.27 -15.27
CA LYS A 160 0.90 8.32 -16.17
C LYS A 160 1.43 6.93 -16.49
N LYS A 161 1.49 6.04 -15.49
CA LYS A 161 1.94 4.66 -15.69
C LYS A 161 0.98 3.85 -16.58
N VAL A 162 -0.33 4.06 -16.44
CA VAL A 162 -1.32 3.41 -17.29
C VAL A 162 -1.19 3.91 -18.73
N GLU A 163 -1.10 5.22 -18.92
CA GLU A 163 -0.90 5.86 -20.23
C GLU A 163 0.36 5.34 -20.91
N GLU A 164 1.52 5.38 -20.24
CA GLU A 164 2.79 4.91 -20.81
C GLU A 164 2.74 3.43 -21.25
N VAL A 165 2.13 2.57 -20.44
CA VAL A 165 2.00 1.14 -20.76
C VAL A 165 1.04 0.93 -21.93
N ASN A 166 -0.11 1.59 -21.92
CA ASN A 166 -1.13 1.41 -22.95
C ASN A 166 -0.75 2.09 -24.28
N ASP A 167 -0.04 3.20 -24.26
CA ASP A 167 0.51 3.84 -25.47
C ASP A 167 1.55 2.94 -26.14
N LYS A 168 2.44 2.31 -25.33
CA LYS A 168 3.41 1.33 -25.83
C LYS A 168 2.71 0.10 -26.40
N PHE A 169 1.65 -0.35 -25.75
CA PHE A 169 0.81 -1.44 -26.23
C PHE A 169 0.18 -1.12 -27.59
N GLU A 170 -0.52 0.01 -27.72
CA GLU A 170 -1.18 0.43 -28.96
C GLU A 170 -0.17 0.63 -30.11
N SER A 171 0.99 1.23 -29.81
CA SER A 171 2.08 1.39 -30.78
C SER A 171 2.60 0.03 -31.27
N SER A 172 2.81 -0.92 -30.34
CA SER A 172 3.28 -2.27 -30.65
C SER A 172 2.24 -3.04 -31.47
N LEU A 173 0.98 -2.96 -31.08
CA LEU A 173 -0.15 -3.59 -31.77
C LEU A 173 -0.30 -3.05 -33.19
N THR A 174 -0.23 -1.73 -33.37
CA THR A 174 -0.30 -1.06 -34.68
C THR A 174 0.83 -1.49 -35.60
N ASN A 175 2.07 -1.56 -35.07
CA ASN A 175 3.23 -2.03 -35.83
C ASN A 175 3.05 -3.50 -36.26
N ILE A 176 2.62 -4.37 -35.34
CA ILE A 176 2.32 -5.78 -35.63
C ILE A 176 1.27 -5.88 -36.74
N LYS A 177 0.11 -5.23 -36.59
CA LYS A 177 -0.97 -5.25 -37.59
C LYS A 177 -0.46 -4.76 -38.96
N THR A 178 0.36 -3.71 -38.98
CA THR A 178 0.96 -3.20 -40.22
C THR A 178 1.87 -4.23 -40.89
N LYS A 179 2.76 -4.88 -40.13
CA LYS A 179 3.63 -5.95 -40.65
C LYS A 179 2.81 -7.13 -41.20
N ILE A 180 1.77 -7.56 -40.49
CA ILE A 180 0.87 -8.63 -40.95
C ILE A 180 0.21 -8.25 -42.29
N ARG A 181 -0.31 -7.02 -42.38
CA ARG A 181 -0.99 -6.50 -43.57
C ARG A 181 -0.12 -6.59 -44.82
N ILE A 182 1.14 -6.17 -44.72
CA ILE A 182 2.09 -6.16 -45.85
C ILE A 182 2.76 -7.53 -46.09
N GLY A 183 2.39 -8.58 -45.32
CA GLY A 183 2.99 -9.90 -45.44
C GLY A 183 4.36 -10.05 -44.77
N GLY A 184 4.78 -9.09 -43.94
CA GLY A 184 6.09 -9.12 -43.29
C GLY A 184 6.22 -10.23 -42.23
N ARG A 185 7.46 -10.47 -41.79
CA ARG A 185 7.74 -11.34 -40.64
C ARG A 185 7.44 -10.63 -39.33
N VAL A 186 6.74 -11.33 -38.44
CA VAL A 186 6.32 -10.84 -37.12
C VAL A 186 6.84 -11.76 -36.03
N GLU A 187 7.44 -11.18 -35.00
CA GLU A 187 7.91 -11.91 -33.83
C GLU A 187 6.77 -12.16 -32.84
N ALA A 188 6.78 -13.35 -32.24
CA ALA A 188 5.92 -13.68 -31.13
C ALA A 188 6.42 -12.92 -29.90
N GLN A 189 5.70 -11.88 -29.52
CA GLN A 189 6.03 -11.03 -28.37
C GLN A 189 4.81 -10.87 -27.48
N ASP A 190 5.06 -10.67 -26.19
CA ASP A 190 4.02 -10.39 -25.22
C ASP A 190 3.66 -8.91 -25.24
N LEU A 191 2.35 -8.66 -25.25
CA LEU A 191 1.76 -7.34 -25.16
C LEU A 191 1.29 -7.12 -23.73
N GLU A 192 1.76 -6.04 -23.12
CA GLU A 192 1.42 -5.66 -21.75
C GLU A 192 0.49 -4.46 -21.76
N PHE A 193 -0.65 -4.53 -21.06
CA PHE A 193 -1.63 -3.43 -21.02
C PHE A 193 -2.51 -3.49 -19.77
N TYR A 194 -3.08 -2.35 -19.40
CA TYR A 194 -4.18 -2.26 -18.43
C TYR A 194 -5.51 -2.25 -19.18
N LYS A 195 -6.41 -3.17 -18.82
CA LYS A 195 -7.75 -3.23 -19.42
C LYS A 195 -8.53 -1.98 -19.08
N ASP A 196 -9.26 -1.46 -20.07
CA ASP A 196 -10.10 -0.26 -19.96
C ASP A 196 -9.36 0.98 -19.43
N ASN A 197 -8.04 1.05 -19.62
CA ASN A 197 -7.18 2.09 -19.04
C ASN A 197 -7.32 2.20 -17.52
N ASP A 198 -7.54 1.07 -16.84
CA ASP A 198 -7.76 1.01 -15.40
C ASP A 198 -6.64 0.21 -14.71
N TYR A 199 -5.86 0.90 -13.88
CA TYR A 199 -4.80 0.31 -13.08
C TYR A 199 -5.32 -0.80 -12.14
N TYR A 200 -6.50 -0.61 -11.55
CA TYR A 200 -7.04 -1.50 -10.53
C TYR A 200 -7.63 -2.79 -11.09
N LYS A 201 -7.89 -2.85 -12.41
CA LYS A 201 -8.22 -4.10 -13.12
C LYS A 201 -7.01 -4.99 -13.39
N GLY A 202 -5.82 -4.53 -13.00
CA GLY A 202 -4.58 -5.28 -13.07
C GLY A 202 -3.95 -5.27 -14.46
N ARG A 203 -2.63 -5.50 -14.47
CA ARG A 203 -1.86 -5.59 -15.71
C ARG A 203 -2.09 -6.93 -16.38
N THR A 204 -2.50 -6.88 -17.65
CA THR A 204 -2.64 -8.06 -18.51
C THR A 204 -1.38 -8.21 -19.36
N ILE A 205 -0.93 -9.45 -19.53
CA ILE A 205 0.17 -9.81 -20.42
C ILE A 205 -0.36 -10.91 -21.35
N GLN A 206 -0.27 -10.70 -22.66
CA GLN A 206 -0.79 -11.66 -23.64
C GLN A 206 0.06 -11.65 -24.91
N ASN A 207 0.36 -12.85 -25.44
CA ASN A 207 1.05 -12.97 -26.72
C ASN A 207 0.29 -12.27 -27.85
N CYS A 208 1.01 -11.54 -28.71
CA CYS A 208 0.43 -10.71 -29.77
C CYS A 208 -0.52 -11.46 -30.72
N PHE A 209 -0.20 -12.69 -31.11
CA PHE A 209 -1.06 -13.47 -32.01
C PHE A 209 -2.33 -13.93 -31.32
N LEU A 210 -2.23 -14.34 -30.04
CA LEU A 210 -3.40 -14.72 -29.26
C LEU A 210 -4.30 -13.52 -28.94
N TYR A 211 -3.69 -12.35 -28.73
CA TYR A 211 -4.43 -11.10 -28.56
C TYR A 211 -5.28 -10.80 -29.80
N LEU A 212 -4.65 -10.82 -30.99
CA LEU A 212 -5.36 -10.59 -32.26
C LEU A 212 -6.42 -11.66 -32.54
N ALA A 213 -6.12 -12.93 -32.30
CA ALA A 213 -7.11 -14.01 -32.45
C ALA A 213 -8.35 -13.75 -31.60
N LYS A 214 -8.16 -13.37 -30.34
CA LYS A 214 -9.26 -13.03 -29.43
C LYS A 214 -10.02 -11.79 -29.90
N GLN A 215 -9.31 -10.73 -30.32
CA GLN A 215 -9.91 -9.50 -30.85
C GLN A 215 -10.82 -9.77 -32.06
N TYR A 216 -10.42 -10.69 -32.94
CA TYR A 216 -11.17 -11.05 -34.15
C TYR A 216 -12.13 -12.23 -33.97
N GLY A 217 -12.27 -12.77 -32.75
CA GLY A 217 -13.16 -13.91 -32.49
C GLY A 217 -12.69 -15.25 -33.09
N ILE A 218 -11.40 -15.40 -33.40
CA ILE A 218 -10.81 -16.63 -33.94
C ILE A 218 -10.54 -17.61 -32.79
N GLN A 219 -11.23 -18.75 -32.81
CA GLN A 219 -11.07 -19.80 -31.80
C GLN A 219 -9.85 -20.68 -32.10
N ILE A 220 -8.77 -20.49 -31.32
CA ILE A 220 -7.56 -21.31 -31.42
C ILE A 220 -7.61 -22.42 -30.35
N PRO A 221 -7.40 -23.71 -30.70
CA PRO A 221 -7.35 -24.80 -29.72
C PRO A 221 -6.26 -24.61 -28.67
N ILE A 222 -6.50 -25.07 -27.44
CA ILE A 222 -5.59 -24.92 -26.29
C ILE A 222 -4.15 -25.41 -26.61
N ALA A 223 -4.02 -26.52 -27.31
CA ALA A 223 -2.70 -27.05 -27.70
C ALA A 223 -1.92 -26.08 -28.60
N THR A 224 -2.60 -25.43 -29.55
CA THR A 224 -2.00 -24.42 -30.43
C THR A 224 -1.70 -23.12 -29.68
N GLN A 225 -2.57 -22.71 -28.75
CA GLN A 225 -2.28 -21.57 -27.87
C GLN A 225 -1.01 -21.82 -27.03
N GLY A 226 -0.88 -23.03 -26.48
CA GLY A 226 0.31 -23.46 -25.75
C GLY A 226 1.58 -23.44 -26.60
N PHE A 227 1.49 -23.80 -27.89
CA PHE A 227 2.62 -23.67 -28.81
C PHE A 227 2.97 -22.20 -29.08
N ILE A 228 1.97 -21.35 -29.34
CA ILE A 228 2.18 -19.92 -29.61
C ILE A 228 2.86 -19.23 -28.42
N ASN A 229 2.36 -19.44 -27.19
CA ASN A 229 2.92 -18.81 -26.00
C ASN A 229 4.35 -19.26 -25.68
N ASN A 230 4.65 -20.55 -25.84
CA ASN A 230 5.87 -21.11 -25.26
C ASN A 230 6.98 -21.41 -26.29
N ARG A 231 6.61 -21.62 -27.55
CA ARG A 231 7.53 -22.16 -28.57
C ARG A 231 7.64 -21.30 -29.81
N LEU A 232 6.59 -20.63 -30.26
CA LEU A 232 6.67 -19.77 -31.45
C LEU A 232 7.65 -18.62 -31.19
N VAL A 233 8.51 -18.35 -32.18
CA VAL A 233 9.46 -17.23 -32.15
C VAL A 233 9.04 -16.16 -33.15
N SER A 234 8.68 -16.57 -34.38
CA SER A 234 8.20 -15.64 -35.40
C SER A 234 7.43 -16.37 -36.49
N TYR A 235 6.59 -15.63 -37.23
CA TYR A 235 5.84 -16.10 -38.38
C TYR A 235 6.00 -15.13 -39.55
N ASP A 236 6.18 -15.67 -40.75
CA ASP A 236 6.32 -14.93 -42.00
C ASP A 236 5.01 -14.99 -42.80
N PHE A 237 4.33 -13.86 -42.89
CA PHE A 237 3.00 -13.76 -43.51
C PHE A 237 3.04 -13.71 -45.05
N THR A 238 4.22 -13.79 -45.67
CA THR A 238 4.37 -13.94 -47.12
C THR A 238 4.54 -15.40 -47.50
N THR A 239 5.40 -16.12 -46.77
CA THR A 239 5.79 -17.49 -47.09
C THR A 239 5.03 -18.56 -46.30
N GLY A 240 4.37 -18.18 -45.21
CA GLY A 240 3.76 -19.12 -44.25
C GLY A 240 4.79 -19.83 -43.36
N SER A 241 6.08 -19.49 -43.48
CA SER A 241 7.16 -20.09 -42.69
C SER A 241 7.18 -19.54 -41.26
N TYR A 242 7.60 -20.37 -40.29
CA TYR A 242 7.71 -19.93 -38.90
C TYR A 242 8.94 -20.49 -38.20
N SER A 243 9.47 -19.71 -37.27
CA SER A 243 10.57 -20.11 -36.40
C SER A 243 10.03 -20.47 -35.02
N TYR A 244 10.60 -21.50 -34.39
CA TYR A 244 10.16 -21.96 -33.08
C TYR A 244 11.31 -22.57 -32.27
N LYS A 245 11.16 -22.56 -30.95
CA LYS A 245 12.09 -23.20 -30.01
C LYS A 245 11.95 -24.73 -30.08
N ILE A 246 13.06 -25.40 -30.41
CA ILE A 246 13.16 -26.87 -30.39
C ILE A 246 13.13 -27.31 -28.92
N THR A 247 12.25 -28.26 -28.62
CA THR A 247 12.16 -28.91 -27.29
C THR A 247 12.16 -30.41 -27.53
N ASN A 248 12.89 -31.16 -26.69
CA ASN A 248 13.09 -32.60 -26.86
C ASN A 248 11.73 -33.32 -27.02
N ASN A 249 11.63 -34.14 -28.07
CA ASN A 249 10.49 -35.01 -28.40
C ASN A 249 9.13 -34.34 -28.71
N LYS A 250 9.07 -33.02 -28.97
CA LYS A 250 7.80 -32.35 -29.35
C LYS A 250 7.78 -31.90 -30.80
N LYS A 251 6.88 -32.52 -31.59
CA LYS A 251 6.60 -32.14 -32.99
C LYS A 251 6.16 -30.65 -33.10
N PRO A 252 6.46 -29.99 -34.23
CA PRO A 252 5.95 -28.65 -34.51
C PRO A 252 4.43 -28.66 -34.75
N SER A 253 3.76 -27.52 -34.57
CA SER A 253 2.32 -27.42 -34.84
C SER A 253 2.06 -27.40 -36.35
N THR A 254 1.31 -28.38 -36.86
CA THR A 254 0.97 -28.43 -38.29
C THR A 254 -0.18 -27.50 -38.66
N LYS A 255 -1.05 -27.13 -37.72
CA LYS A 255 -2.25 -26.30 -37.96
C LYS A 255 -2.10 -24.82 -37.64
N ILE A 256 -0.91 -24.38 -37.22
CA ILE A 256 -0.71 -22.99 -36.80
C ILE A 256 -0.91 -21.98 -37.94
N HIS A 257 -0.52 -22.36 -39.16
CA HIS A 257 -0.65 -21.52 -40.35
C HIS A 257 -2.12 -21.16 -40.62
N GLU A 258 -3.06 -22.11 -40.47
CA GLU A 258 -4.50 -21.90 -40.64
C GLU A 258 -4.99 -20.70 -39.80
N TYR A 259 -4.62 -20.65 -38.52
CA TYR A 259 -5.05 -19.59 -37.61
C TYR A 259 -4.36 -18.25 -37.87
N LEU A 260 -3.07 -18.28 -38.23
CA LEU A 260 -2.33 -17.06 -38.52
C LEU A 260 -2.78 -16.43 -39.86
N GLU A 261 -3.10 -17.25 -40.86
CA GLU A 261 -3.73 -16.78 -42.10
C GLU A 261 -5.10 -16.15 -41.84
N MET A 262 -5.94 -16.76 -40.99
CA MET A 262 -7.21 -16.14 -40.57
C MET A 262 -7.01 -14.77 -39.92
N ILE A 263 -5.99 -14.62 -39.06
CA ILE A 263 -5.61 -13.32 -38.48
C ILE A 263 -5.22 -12.35 -39.59
N GLN A 264 -4.40 -12.78 -40.57
CA GLN A 264 -3.97 -11.92 -41.67
C GLN A 264 -5.16 -11.40 -42.49
N VAL A 265 -6.13 -12.26 -42.80
CA VAL A 265 -7.36 -11.88 -43.50
C VAL A 265 -8.11 -10.82 -42.69
N LYS A 266 -8.33 -11.05 -41.39
CA LYS A 266 -9.06 -10.12 -40.52
C LYS A 266 -8.35 -8.78 -40.36
N VAL A 267 -7.02 -8.78 -40.28
CA VAL A 267 -6.22 -7.55 -40.27
C VAL A 267 -6.43 -6.77 -41.57
N LYS A 268 -6.35 -7.42 -42.74
CA LYS A 268 -6.57 -6.75 -44.03
C LYS A 268 -7.98 -6.17 -44.13
N GLU A 269 -9.01 -6.92 -43.72
CA GLU A 269 -10.39 -6.45 -43.66
C GLU A 269 -10.55 -5.20 -42.78
N GLU A 270 -9.93 -5.17 -41.59
CA GLU A 270 -9.95 -4.01 -40.69
C GLU A 270 -9.37 -2.76 -41.35
N PHE A 271 -8.22 -2.90 -42.02
CA PHE A 271 -7.58 -1.80 -42.74
C PHE A 271 -8.44 -1.29 -43.91
N ASP A 272 -8.99 -2.20 -44.72
CA ASP A 272 -9.84 -1.83 -45.86
C ASP A 272 -11.10 -1.10 -45.41
N ASN A 273 -11.70 -1.55 -44.31
CA ASN A 273 -12.85 -0.88 -43.70
C ASN A 273 -12.49 0.51 -43.18
N SER A 274 -11.33 0.65 -42.52
CA SER A 274 -10.82 1.95 -42.03
C SER A 274 -10.60 2.94 -43.19
N VAL A 275 -10.05 2.47 -44.32
CA VAL A 275 -9.87 3.28 -45.53
C VAL A 275 -11.22 3.70 -46.14
N LYS A 276 -12.19 2.79 -46.23
CA LYS A 276 -13.55 3.11 -46.71
C LYS A 276 -14.22 4.17 -45.84
N GLU A 277 -14.08 4.06 -44.51
CA GLU A 277 -14.66 5.03 -43.58
C GLU A 277 -14.01 6.41 -43.72
N MET A 278 -12.68 6.48 -43.83
CA MET A 278 -11.97 7.74 -44.09
C MET A 278 -12.42 8.40 -45.40
N LYS A 279 -12.59 7.62 -46.49
CA LYS A 279 -13.08 8.16 -47.76
C LYS A 279 -14.48 8.78 -47.62
N ARG A 280 -15.40 8.09 -46.94
CA ARG A 280 -16.75 8.62 -46.66
C ARG A 280 -16.73 9.92 -45.87
N LYS A 281 -15.87 10.03 -44.85
CA LYS A 281 -15.72 11.26 -44.05
C LYS A 281 -15.16 12.43 -44.88
N ILE A 282 -14.23 12.15 -45.80
CA ILE A 282 -13.69 13.18 -46.70
C ILE A 282 -14.75 13.64 -47.71
N GLU A 283 -15.57 12.73 -48.23
CA GLU A 283 -16.66 13.04 -49.15
C GLU A 283 -17.76 13.88 -48.48
N SER A 284 -18.13 13.58 -47.22
CA SER A 284 -19.10 14.38 -46.48
C SER A 284 -18.60 15.80 -46.21
N LEU A 285 -17.32 15.97 -45.83
CA LEU A 285 -16.71 17.28 -45.60
C LEU A 285 -16.55 18.13 -46.87
N LYS A 286 -16.51 17.49 -48.05
CA LYS A 286 -16.49 18.18 -49.35
C LYS A 286 -17.87 18.59 -49.85
N GLY A 287 -18.93 17.91 -49.41
CA GLY A 287 -20.33 18.25 -49.73
C GLY A 287 -20.94 19.33 -48.85
N GLU A 288 -20.27 19.74 -47.77
CA GLU A 288 -20.68 20.82 -46.86
C GLU A 288 -20.00 22.18 -47.16
N ARG A 289 -19.32 22.31 -48.31
CA ARG A 289 -18.76 23.57 -48.84
C ARG A 289 -19.47 23.99 -50.10
#